data_AF-A0A3D3TME4-F1
#
_entry.id   AF-A0A3D3TME4-F1
#
_cell.length_a   1.000
_cell.length_b   1.000
_cell.length_c   1.000
_cell.angle_alpha   90.00
_cell.angle_beta   90.00
_cell.angle_gamma   90.00
#
_symmetry.space_group_name_H-M   'P 1'
#
loop_
_entity.id
_entity.type
_entity.pdbx_description
1 polymer ?
#
loop_
_entity_poly.entity_id
_entity_poly.type
_entity_poly.pdbx_seq_one_letter_code
_entity_poly.pdbx_strand_id
1 'polypeptide(L)'
;MGLSGISYSDSAKIRLDIWYPADEVSGYERKGWINNDPIVFEGFEIMTGYPKDLFEHLYRVRTNSFTGAPPSMDSSSWPVVILLLGWSSISELHTSL
;
A
#
# COMPACT_ATOMS: atom_id res chain seq x y z
N MET A 1 -8.16 1.04 8.90
CA MET A 1 -7.57 1.66 10.09
C MET A 1 -6.31 2.40 9.66
N GLY A 2 -6.23 3.71 9.85
CA GLY A 2 -4.97 4.44 9.67
C GLY A 2 -4.01 4.05 10.79
N LEU A 3 -2.77 3.69 10.45
CA LEU A 3 -1.74 3.40 11.45
C LEU A 3 -1.42 4.69 12.20
N SER A 4 -2.04 4.88 13.37
CA SER A 4 -1.76 6.01 14.26
C SER A 4 -0.30 5.97 14.72
N GLY A 5 0.49 7.00 14.42
CA GLY A 5 1.84 7.19 14.98
C GLY A 5 2.98 7.35 13.97
N ILE A 6 2.73 7.26 12.66
CA ILE A 6 3.77 7.53 11.65
C ILE A 6 3.75 9.02 11.30
N SER A 7 4.80 9.73 11.73
CA SER A 7 5.09 11.09 11.24
C SER A 7 5.78 10.98 9.89
N TYR A 8 5.07 11.31 8.80
CA TYR A 8 5.64 11.29 7.44
C TYR A 8 6.78 12.30 7.22
N SER A 9 7.02 13.20 8.18
CA SER A 9 8.12 14.18 8.16
C SER A 9 9.41 13.69 8.84
N ASP A 10 9.42 12.51 9.46
CA ASP A 10 10.62 11.97 10.09
C ASP A 10 11.59 11.42 9.03
N SER A 11 12.55 12.25 8.63
CA SER A 11 13.50 11.94 7.55
C SER A 11 14.46 10.78 7.87
N ALA A 12 14.51 10.31 9.11
CA ALA A 12 15.30 9.15 9.50
C ALA A 12 14.56 7.82 9.27
N LYS A 13 13.28 7.85 8.89
CA LYS A 13 12.45 6.66 8.71
C LYS A 13 12.13 6.41 7.24
N ILE A 14 12.07 5.13 6.89
CA ILE A 14 11.63 4.66 5.58
C ILE A 14 10.36 3.84 5.80
N ARG A 15 9.28 4.22 5.10
CA ARG A 15 8.08 3.38 5.02
C ARG A 15 8.32 2.28 4.00
N LEU A 16 8.02 1.04 4.38
CA LEU A 16 8.06 -0.12 3.51
C LEU A 16 6.68 -0.77 3.45
N ASP A 17 6.27 -1.14 2.25
CA ASP A 17 5.18 -2.08 2.04
C ASP A 17 5.80 -3.40 1.56
N ILE A 18 5.41 -4.51 2.20
CA ILE A 18 5.98 -5.82 1.95
C ILE A 18 4.87 -6.74 1.43
N TRP A 19 5.12 -7.35 0.29
CA TRP A 19 4.31 -8.42 -0.27
C TRP A 19 5.08 -9.72 -0.17
N TYR A 20 4.40 -10.78 0.24
CA TYR A 20 4.97 -12.11 0.41
C TYR A 20 3.90 -13.17 0.16
N PRO A 21 4.31 -14.39 -0.25
CA PRO A 21 3.38 -15.51 -0.37
C PRO A 21 2.85 -15.91 1.01
N ALA A 22 1.55 -16.15 1.10
CA ALA A 22 0.86 -16.65 2.29
C ALA A 22 0.18 -17.97 1.93
N ASP A 23 0.26 -18.97 2.81
CA ASP A 23 -0.33 -20.30 2.56
C ASP A 23 -1.86 -20.30 2.72
N GLU A 24 -2.38 -19.45 3.61
CA GLU A 24 -3.81 -19.33 3.91
C GLU A 24 -4.18 -17.86 4.07
N VAL A 25 -5.31 -17.48 3.48
CA VAL A 25 -5.83 -16.11 3.49
C VAL A 25 -7.28 -16.03 4.00
N SER A 26 -7.91 -17.17 4.26
CA SER A 26 -9.25 -17.25 4.82
C SER A 26 -9.33 -16.54 6.17
N GLY A 27 -10.29 -15.64 6.31
CA GLY A 27 -10.48 -14.83 7.52
C GLY A 27 -9.62 -13.56 7.59
N TYR A 28 -8.71 -13.33 6.65
CA TYR A 28 -7.91 -12.10 6.57
C TYR A 28 -8.57 -11.04 5.68
N GLU A 29 -8.37 -9.77 6.04
CA GLU A 29 -8.93 -8.66 5.28
C GLU A 29 -8.13 -8.40 4.00
N ARG A 30 -8.83 -8.31 2.87
CA ARG A 30 -8.22 -7.93 1.59
C ARG A 30 -7.81 -6.46 1.63
N LYS A 31 -6.53 -6.17 1.35
CA LYS A 31 -5.96 -4.82 1.42
C LYS A 31 -6.66 -3.87 0.44
N GLY A 32 -7.03 -2.68 0.92
CA GLY A 32 -7.48 -1.59 0.05
C GLY A 32 -6.36 -1.15 -0.88
N TRP A 33 -6.67 -0.83 -2.13
CA TRP A 33 -5.66 -0.33 -3.07
C TRP A 33 -5.12 1.01 -2.62
N ILE A 34 -6.01 1.97 -2.37
CA ILE A 34 -5.69 3.26 -1.77
C ILE A 34 -6.34 3.32 -0.39
N ASN A 35 -5.62 3.85 0.60
CA ASN A 35 -6.18 4.07 1.93
C ASN A 35 -7.21 5.20 1.88
N ASN A 36 -8.28 5.08 2.66
CA ASN A 36 -9.24 6.19 2.84
C ASN A 36 -8.63 7.26 3.75
N ASP A 37 -7.68 8.02 3.21
CA ASP A 37 -6.89 9.04 3.91
C ASP A 37 -6.96 10.36 3.13
N PRO A 38 -7.52 11.44 3.71
CA PRO A 38 -7.60 12.75 3.06
C PRO A 38 -6.26 13.27 2.54
N ILE A 39 -5.16 12.98 3.23
CA ILE A 39 -3.82 13.46 2.84
C ILE A 39 -3.40 12.85 1.48
N VAL A 40 -3.78 11.59 1.23
CA VAL A 40 -3.47 10.92 -0.05
C VAL A 40 -4.25 11.58 -1.18
N PHE A 41 -5.53 11.88 -0.98
CA PHE A 41 -6.37 12.51 -2.00
C PHE A 41 -5.98 13.96 -2.28
N GLU A 42 -5.59 14.71 -1.25
CA GLU A 42 -4.99 16.04 -1.40
C GLU A 42 -3.67 15.99 -2.18
N GLY A 43 -2.87 14.95 -1.94
CA GLY A 43 -1.67 14.68 -2.74
C GLY A 43 -1.99 14.47 -4.23
N PHE A 44 -3.03 13.70 -4.56
CA PHE A 44 -3.46 13.54 -5.96
C PHE A 44 -3.93 14.84 -6.58
N GLU A 45 -4.67 15.67 -5.85
CA GLU A 45 -5.09 16.98 -6.33
C GLU A 45 -3.89 17.88 -6.67
N ILE A 46 -2.91 17.98 -5.76
CA ILE A 46 -1.69 18.76 -5.98
C ILE A 46 -0.90 18.25 -7.20
N MET A 47 -0.74 16.93 -7.31
CA MET A 47 0.09 16.32 -8.35
C MET A 47 -0.56 16.36 -9.74
N THR A 48 -1.89 16.30 -9.81
CA THR A 48 -2.62 16.18 -11.08
C THR A 48 -3.28 17.49 -11.52
N GLY A 49 -3.55 18.41 -10.59
CA GLY A 49 -4.32 19.64 -10.81
C GLY A 49 -5.84 19.43 -10.86
N TYR A 50 -6.34 18.22 -10.57
CA TYR A 50 -7.76 17.90 -10.56
C TYR A 50 -8.34 17.85 -9.14
N PRO A 51 -9.64 18.18 -8.94
CA PRO A 51 -10.27 18.12 -7.62
C PRO A 51 -10.15 16.75 -6.96
N LYS A 52 -9.82 16.72 -5.67
CA LYS A 52 -9.60 15.47 -4.92
C LYS A 52 -10.80 14.51 -4.93
N ASP A 53 -12.01 15.05 -4.99
CA ASP A 53 -13.28 14.29 -5.03
C ASP A 53 -13.33 13.30 -6.20
N LEU A 54 -12.62 13.61 -7.30
CA LEU A 54 -12.51 12.69 -8.44
C LEU A 54 -11.72 11.42 -8.10
N PHE A 55 -10.90 11.43 -7.05
CA PHE A 55 -10.04 10.31 -6.65
C PHE A 55 -10.53 9.59 -5.38
N GLU A 56 -11.43 10.18 -4.59
CA GLU A 56 -11.87 9.56 -3.32
C GLU A 56 -12.46 8.17 -3.52
N HIS A 57 -13.14 7.91 -4.64
CA HIS A 57 -13.72 6.60 -4.92
C HIS A 57 -12.67 5.45 -4.97
N LEU A 58 -11.39 5.76 -5.16
CA LEU A 58 -10.31 4.77 -5.25
C LEU A 58 -10.12 3.95 -3.97
N TYR A 59 -10.50 4.45 -2.77
CA TYR A 59 -10.38 3.65 -1.53
C TYR A 59 -11.26 2.38 -1.53
N ARG A 60 -12.26 2.33 -2.41
CA ARG A 60 -13.17 1.19 -2.55
C ARG A 60 -12.54 0.05 -3.34
N VAL A 61 -11.49 0.31 -4.12
CA VAL A 61 -10.77 -0.71 -4.88
C VAL A 61 -9.99 -1.60 -3.93
N ARG A 62 -9.95 -2.90 -4.21
CA ARG A 62 -9.24 -3.92 -3.41
C ARG A 62 -8.14 -4.56 -4.24
N THR A 63 -6.97 -4.76 -3.64
CA THR A 63 -5.84 -5.48 -4.26
C THR A 63 -6.03 -6.99 -4.11
N ASN A 64 -5.18 -7.81 -4.75
CA ASN A 64 -5.15 -9.27 -4.49
C ASN A 64 -4.34 -9.67 -3.25
N SER A 65 -4.01 -8.72 -2.36
CA SER A 65 -3.23 -8.97 -1.15
C SER A 65 -4.11 -8.97 0.10
N PHE A 66 -3.66 -9.65 1.15
CA PHE A 66 -4.36 -9.78 2.41
C PHE A 66 -3.49 -9.23 3.55
N THR A 67 -4.09 -8.40 4.40
CA THR A 67 -3.37 -7.74 5.49
C THR A 67 -3.13 -8.72 6.63
N GLY A 68 -1.87 -8.94 7.00
CA GLY A 68 -1.49 -9.73 8.18
C GLY A 68 -1.68 -11.24 8.04
N ALA A 69 -1.95 -11.75 6.84
CA ALA A 69 -1.96 -13.19 6.58
C ALA A 69 -0.57 -13.79 6.88
N PRO A 70 -0.46 -14.99 7.46
CA PRO A 70 0.82 -15.56 7.84
C PRO A 70 1.66 -15.86 6.59
N PRO A 71 2.98 -15.56 6.60
CA PRO A 71 3.84 -15.90 5.48
C PRO A 71 3.92 -17.41 5.31
N SER A 72 4.08 -17.84 4.05
CA SER A 72 4.29 -19.24 3.70
C SER A 72 5.58 -19.77 4.36
N MET A 73 5.46 -20.88 5.10
CA MET A 73 6.60 -21.49 5.80
C MET A 73 7.37 -22.48 4.91
N ASP A 74 6.77 -22.91 3.81
CA ASP A 74 7.37 -23.83 2.83
C ASP A 74 8.33 -23.05 1.91
N SER A 75 9.47 -22.63 2.47
CA SER A 75 10.37 -21.65 1.84
C SER A 75 11.78 -22.19 1.65
N SER A 76 12.00 -22.96 0.59
CA SER A 76 13.33 -23.04 0.00
C SER A 76 13.60 -21.72 -0.75
N SER A 77 14.12 -20.72 -0.03
CA SER A 77 14.58 -19.39 -0.48
C SER A 77 13.72 -18.68 -1.55
N TRP A 78 12.84 -17.77 -1.11
CA TRP A 78 12.20 -16.81 -2.02
C TRP A 78 13.20 -15.72 -2.45
N PRO A 79 13.25 -15.35 -3.75
CA PRO A 79 14.02 -14.20 -4.17
C PRO A 79 13.44 -12.92 -3.55
N VAL A 80 14.31 -12.03 -3.08
CA VAL A 80 13.91 -10.71 -2.59
C VAL A 80 13.99 -9.72 -3.75
N VAL A 81 12.88 -9.06 -4.04
CA VAL A 81 12.80 -7.98 -5.03
C VAL A 81 12.53 -6.68 -4.28
N ILE A 82 13.39 -5.69 -4.49
CA ILE A 82 13.21 -4.34 -3.94
C ILE A 82 12.72 -3.43 -5.05
N LEU A 83 11.54 -2.85 -4.87
CA LEU A 83 10.98 -1.87 -5.79
C LEU A 83 11.20 -0.46 -5.25
N LEU A 84 11.94 0.35 -6.01
CA LEU A 84 12.13 1.77 -5.74
C LEU A 84 11.10 2.56 -6.54
N LEU A 85 10.36 3.41 -5.84
CA LEU A 85 9.27 4.18 -6.43
C LEU A 85 9.80 5.36 -7.25
N GLY A 86 9.11 5.69 -8.34
CA GLY A 86 9.37 6.90 -9.11
C GLY A 86 9.01 8.16 -8.35
N TRP A 87 9.43 9.32 -8.87
CA TRP A 87 9.06 10.62 -8.33
C TRP A 87 7.55 10.74 -8.16
N SER A 88 7.09 11.27 -7.01
CA SER A 88 5.66 11.44 -6.64
C SER A 88 4.80 10.16 -6.63
N SER A 89 5.41 8.99 -6.75
CA SER A 89 4.72 7.70 -6.67
C SER A 89 4.52 7.29 -5.21
N ILE A 90 3.52 6.43 -5.00
CA ILE A 90 3.29 5.72 -3.74
C ILE A 90 3.37 4.20 -4.00
N SER A 91 3.59 3.42 -2.95
CA SER A 91 3.82 1.96 -3.07
C SER A 91 2.59 1.23 -3.60
N GLU A 92 1.40 1.75 -3.29
CA GLU A 92 0.11 1.25 -3.73
C GLU A 92 0.00 1.15 -5.26
N LEU A 93 0.67 2.02 -6.02
CA LEU A 93 0.65 2.02 -7.49
C LEU A 93 1.37 0.83 -8.14
N HIS A 94 2.12 0.05 -7.37
CA HIS A 94 2.92 -1.08 -7.85
C HIS A 94 2.44 -2.43 -7.30
N THR A 95 1.13 -2.52 -7.03
CA THR A 95 0.47 -3.71 -6.43
C THR A 95 0.04 -4.79 -7.44
N SER A 96 0.29 -4.57 -8.73
CA SER A 96 -0.12 -5.48 -9.82
C SER A 96 0.82 -6.67 -10.06
N LEU A 97 1.78 -6.90 -9.17
CA LEU A 97 2.78 -7.98 -9.26
C LEU A 97 2.14 -9.36 -9.17
#